data_AF-A0A7C1YFG4-F1
#
_entry.id   AF-A0A7C1YFG4-F1
#
_cell.length_a   1.000
_cell.length_b   1.000
_cell.length_c   1.000
_cell.angle_alpha   90.00
_cell.angle_beta   90.00
_cell.angle_gamma   90.00
#
_symmetry.space_group_name_H-M   'P 1'
#
loop_
_entity.id
_entity.type
_entity.pdbx_description
1 polymer ?
#
loop_
_entity_poly.entity_id
_entity_poly.type
_entity_poly.pdbx_seq_one_letter_code
_entity_poly.pdbx_strand_id
1 'polypeptide(L)'
;MPSMSVRIKIAQTAEELNDVFRLRYRVYVEGEGVLKGDPSKKSGTVSDRFDALPPVGNIIAYCDREPVGTMRINLDAGVGLPPDDIFDSSDYQERITEEWLRDHDSPPSFGSAGMLAIHPDWRNRRDVIRALLKMGAGMGRMWGGTHVITTPSAKTASMYARMGFEPLSDELWVETIGDHVQPMAASFEDFYNWTFGDLIESRKFLEIFANRFQRVILGSGETLFQEGDAGHEAYIIDTGAIRISRTSGEEAGEYTLATLGRGDMFGELSLIDAKPRSAHATALTNVELIALDRADFHGGLEEQPGLVQDMFEFLAARIRRADEFIAALMADLRGSKIYRMIHALEDIKSSATPDAKRPGVLLAKVGLVEFARDAGVSEQEAREYLEAQKKKQAVEYTDRRIRFLAKALTQ
;
A
#
# COMPACT_ATOMS: atom_id res chain seq x y z
N MET A 1 16.46 -5.25 -16.76
CA MET A 1 15.18 -5.68 -17.35
C MET A 1 14.32 -4.44 -17.51
N PRO A 2 13.42 -4.33 -18.50
CA PRO A 2 12.47 -3.22 -18.55
C PRO A 2 11.70 -3.15 -17.22
N SER A 3 11.41 -1.93 -16.77
CA SER A 3 10.63 -1.68 -15.55
C SER A 3 9.29 -2.39 -15.67
N MET A 4 8.93 -3.20 -14.67
CA MET A 4 7.63 -3.82 -14.51
C MET A 4 6.80 -3.06 -13.45
N SER A 5 7.13 -1.78 -13.24
CA SER A 5 6.43 -0.92 -12.31
C SER A 5 5.00 -0.68 -12.78
N VAL A 6 4.03 -0.90 -11.89
CA VAL A 6 2.62 -0.69 -12.21
C VAL A 6 2.09 0.51 -11.45
N ARG A 7 1.45 1.44 -12.15
CA ARG A 7 0.73 2.57 -11.54
C ARG A 7 -0.77 2.33 -11.63
N ILE A 8 -1.48 2.51 -10.53
CA ILE A 8 -2.93 2.36 -10.43
C ILE A 8 -3.52 3.68 -9.97
N LYS A 9 -4.53 4.17 -10.68
CA LYS A 9 -5.18 5.44 -10.39
C LYS A 9 -6.66 5.43 -10.75
N ILE A 10 -7.39 6.43 -10.26
CA ILE A 10 -8.72 6.74 -10.77
C ILE A 10 -8.56 7.43 -12.13
N ALA A 11 -9.27 6.96 -13.14
CA ALA A 11 -9.33 7.57 -14.46
C ALA A 11 -10.11 8.89 -14.37
N GLN A 12 -9.44 9.98 -14.74
CA GLN A 12 -9.98 11.35 -14.66
C GLN A 12 -10.05 12.02 -16.03
N THR A 13 -9.17 11.63 -16.98
CA THR A 13 -9.15 12.21 -18.32
C THR A 13 -9.97 11.39 -19.31
N ALA A 14 -10.36 12.02 -20.43
CA ALA A 14 -11.04 11.32 -21.51
C ALA A 14 -10.19 10.19 -22.13
N GLU A 15 -8.87 10.37 -22.19
CA GLU A 15 -7.93 9.34 -22.64
C GLU A 15 -7.93 8.14 -21.69
N GLU A 16 -7.82 8.38 -20.39
CA GLU A 16 -7.82 7.32 -19.37
C GLU A 16 -9.14 6.55 -19.33
N LEU A 17 -10.28 7.24 -19.46
CA LEU A 17 -11.59 6.59 -19.54
C LEU A 17 -11.74 5.76 -20.82
N ASN A 18 -11.25 6.27 -21.96
CA ASN A 18 -11.24 5.49 -23.19
C ASN A 18 -10.35 4.23 -23.03
N ASP A 19 -9.21 4.34 -22.36
CA ASP A 19 -8.35 3.19 -22.06
C ASP A 19 -9.02 2.14 -21.17
N VAL A 20 -9.78 2.58 -20.16
CA VAL A 20 -10.65 1.70 -19.35
C VAL A 20 -11.60 0.91 -20.24
N PHE A 21 -12.36 1.59 -21.09
CA PHE A 21 -13.40 0.96 -21.89
C PHE A 21 -12.82 0.04 -22.98
N ARG A 22 -11.69 0.42 -23.58
CA ARG A 22 -10.96 -0.43 -24.54
C ARG A 22 -10.35 -1.64 -23.88
N LEU A 23 -9.80 -1.51 -22.68
CA LEU A 23 -9.25 -2.65 -21.94
C LEU A 23 -10.34 -3.67 -21.61
N ARG A 24 -11.52 -3.21 -21.15
CA ARG A 24 -12.69 -4.09 -20.95
C ARG A 24 -13.09 -4.82 -22.23
N TYR A 25 -13.11 -4.12 -23.37
CA TYR A 25 -13.40 -4.75 -24.67
C TYR A 25 -12.40 -5.86 -25.02
N ARG A 26 -11.10 -5.57 -24.94
CA ARG A 26 -10.04 -6.54 -25.21
C ARG A 26 -10.15 -7.77 -24.31
N VAL A 27 -10.41 -7.58 -23.01
CA VAL A 27 -10.50 -8.68 -22.06
C VAL A 27 -11.77 -9.51 -22.27
N TYR A 28 -12.94 -8.87 -22.24
CA TYR A 28 -14.21 -9.58 -22.22
C TYR A 28 -14.64 -10.05 -23.61
N VAL A 29 -14.55 -9.18 -24.62
CA VAL A 29 -15.10 -9.46 -25.96
C VAL A 29 -14.10 -10.26 -26.80
N GLU A 30 -12.87 -9.77 -26.92
CA GLU A 30 -11.83 -10.44 -27.73
C GLU A 30 -11.22 -11.64 -27.00
N GLY A 31 -10.90 -11.49 -25.71
CA GLY A 31 -10.22 -12.52 -24.92
C GLY A 31 -11.13 -13.64 -24.43
N GLU A 32 -12.24 -13.29 -23.76
CA GLU A 32 -13.13 -14.26 -23.13
C GLU A 32 -14.31 -14.66 -24.02
N GLY A 33 -14.61 -13.87 -25.05
CA GLY A 33 -15.73 -14.12 -25.93
C GLY A 33 -17.11 -13.93 -25.28
N VAL A 34 -17.15 -13.29 -24.12
CA VAL A 34 -18.37 -12.89 -23.40
C VAL A 34 -18.76 -11.48 -23.81
N LEU A 35 -19.95 -11.03 -23.40
CA LEU A 35 -20.49 -9.74 -23.77
C LEU A 35 -20.41 -9.61 -25.31
N LYS A 36 -21.16 -10.34 -26.12
CA LYS A 36 -21.14 -10.13 -27.60
C LYS A 36 -22.31 -9.29 -28.14
N GLY A 37 -23.43 -9.23 -27.41
CA GLY A 37 -24.67 -8.61 -27.88
C GLY A 37 -24.88 -7.10 -27.63
N ASP A 38 -23.87 -6.36 -27.18
CA ASP A 38 -24.05 -4.92 -26.83
C ASP A 38 -23.71 -4.03 -28.02
N PRO A 39 -24.57 -3.06 -28.39
CA PRO A 39 -24.32 -2.09 -29.45
C PRO A 39 -23.03 -1.27 -29.28
N SER A 40 -22.58 -0.99 -28.04
CA SER A 40 -21.35 -0.25 -27.72
C SER A 40 -20.08 -0.95 -28.22
N LYS A 41 -20.17 -2.23 -28.60
CA LYS A 41 -19.03 -3.06 -29.04
C LYS A 41 -18.59 -2.77 -30.46
N LYS A 42 -19.41 -2.10 -31.28
CA LYS A 42 -19.02 -1.68 -32.63
C LYS A 42 -17.89 -0.64 -32.61
N SER A 43 -17.75 0.12 -31.51
CA SER A 43 -16.69 1.11 -31.35
C SER A 43 -15.41 0.56 -30.70
N GLY A 44 -15.32 -0.75 -30.42
CA GLY A 44 -14.14 -1.36 -29.78
C GLY A 44 -13.99 -1.01 -28.30
N THR A 45 -15.10 -0.70 -27.62
CA THR A 45 -15.18 -0.28 -26.22
C THR A 45 -16.28 -1.04 -25.50
N VAL A 46 -16.18 -1.17 -24.17
CA VAL A 46 -17.26 -1.67 -23.31
C VAL A 46 -17.54 -0.63 -22.21
N SER A 47 -18.74 -0.06 -22.25
CA SER A 47 -19.25 0.93 -21.30
C SER A 47 -20.78 0.83 -21.21
N ASP A 48 -21.35 1.15 -20.06
CA ASP A 48 -22.80 1.16 -19.84
C ASP A 48 -23.28 2.46 -19.14
N ARG A 49 -24.57 2.54 -18.77
CA ARG A 49 -25.14 3.71 -18.09
C ARG A 49 -24.46 4.03 -16.75
N PHE A 50 -23.98 3.02 -16.03
CA PHE A 50 -23.38 3.17 -14.71
C PHE A 50 -21.95 3.69 -14.78
N ASP A 51 -21.33 3.78 -15.96
CA ASP A 51 -20.09 4.53 -16.16
C ASP A 51 -20.31 6.06 -16.17
N ALA A 52 -21.56 6.51 -16.27
CA ALA A 52 -21.93 7.93 -16.36
C ALA A 52 -22.78 8.43 -15.17
N LEU A 53 -23.27 7.55 -14.30
CA LEU A 53 -24.13 7.88 -13.17
C LEU A 53 -23.32 8.00 -11.87
N PRO A 54 -23.06 9.22 -11.35
CA PRO A 54 -22.32 9.40 -10.11
C PRO A 54 -23.15 9.03 -8.87
N PRO A 55 -22.51 8.56 -7.78
CA PRO A 55 -21.07 8.35 -7.62
C PRO A 55 -20.54 7.13 -8.39
N VAL A 56 -19.59 7.37 -9.29
CA VAL A 56 -18.91 6.35 -10.10
C VAL A 56 -17.42 6.66 -10.17
N GLY A 57 -16.62 5.61 -10.13
CA GLY A 57 -15.18 5.68 -10.27
C GLY A 57 -14.67 4.53 -11.11
N ASN A 58 -13.93 4.88 -12.16
CA ASN A 58 -13.24 3.91 -12.99
C ASN A 58 -11.77 3.89 -12.58
N ILE A 59 -11.29 2.77 -12.08
CA ILE A 59 -9.89 2.58 -11.67
C ILE A 59 -9.16 1.90 -12.83
N ILE A 60 -7.95 2.35 -13.13
CA ILE A 60 -7.10 1.80 -14.18
C ILE A 60 -5.68 1.59 -13.68
N ALA A 61 -5.09 0.47 -14.07
CA ALA A 61 -3.71 0.09 -13.83
C ALA A 61 -2.93 0.13 -15.16
N TYR A 62 -1.78 0.79 -15.14
CA TYR A 62 -0.83 0.89 -16.24
C TYR A 62 0.49 0.23 -15.87
N CYS A 63 1.06 -0.56 -16.79
CA CYS A 63 2.49 -0.84 -16.79
C CYS A 63 3.11 0.08 -17.85
N ASP A 64 4.01 0.96 -17.45
CA ASP A 64 4.46 2.09 -18.26
C ASP A 64 3.30 2.92 -18.82
N ARG A 65 2.93 2.72 -20.09
CA ARG A 65 1.82 3.41 -20.78
C ARG A 65 0.72 2.45 -21.23
N GLU A 66 0.85 1.16 -20.98
CA GLU A 66 -0.11 0.16 -21.43
C GLU A 66 -1.13 -0.15 -20.32
N PRO A 67 -2.45 -0.05 -20.59
CA PRO A 67 -3.48 -0.49 -19.66
C PRO A 67 -3.42 -2.01 -19.44
N VAL A 68 -3.29 -2.44 -18.18
CA VAL A 68 -3.14 -3.86 -17.81
C VAL A 68 -4.27 -4.38 -16.90
N GLY A 69 -4.97 -3.49 -16.21
CA GLY A 69 -6.12 -3.84 -15.37
C GLY A 69 -7.07 -2.68 -15.16
N THR A 70 -8.35 -2.95 -14.96
CA THR A 70 -9.35 -1.94 -14.62
C THR A 70 -10.49 -2.53 -13.78
N MET A 71 -11.17 -1.69 -13.01
CA MET A 71 -12.42 -2.01 -12.33
C MET A 71 -13.29 -0.77 -12.18
N ARG A 72 -14.59 -0.96 -11.95
CA ARG A 72 -15.55 0.10 -11.65
C ARG A 72 -16.04 0.00 -10.21
N ILE A 73 -16.21 1.15 -9.57
CA ILE A 73 -16.89 1.31 -8.29
C ILE A 73 -18.10 2.23 -8.50
N ASN A 74 -19.24 1.84 -7.94
CA ASN A 74 -20.47 2.63 -7.90
C ASN A 74 -20.96 2.73 -6.45
N LEU A 75 -21.59 3.85 -6.09
CA LEU A 75 -22.46 3.96 -4.92
C LEU A 75 -23.87 4.23 -5.41
N ASP A 76 -24.88 3.63 -4.77
CA ASP A 76 -26.27 3.91 -5.15
C ASP A 76 -26.65 5.32 -4.69
N ALA A 77 -27.16 6.09 -5.64
CA ALA A 77 -27.70 7.43 -5.44
C ALA A 77 -29.19 7.51 -5.82
N GLY A 78 -29.90 6.38 -5.72
CA GLY A 78 -31.32 6.26 -6.02
C GLY A 78 -31.64 5.94 -7.49
N VAL A 79 -30.64 5.47 -8.25
CA VAL A 79 -30.76 5.09 -9.67
C VAL A 79 -30.50 3.59 -9.90
N GLY A 80 -30.29 2.85 -8.82
CA GLY A 80 -29.92 1.45 -8.80
C GLY A 80 -28.43 1.24 -9.03
N LEU A 81 -28.00 0.00 -8.81
CA LEU A 81 -26.65 -0.48 -9.00
C LEU A 81 -26.54 -1.39 -10.23
N PRO A 82 -25.35 -1.59 -10.79
CA PRO A 82 -25.15 -2.52 -11.91
C PRO A 82 -25.70 -3.95 -11.71
N PRO A 83 -25.59 -4.56 -10.50
CA PRO A 83 -26.19 -5.86 -10.24
C PRO A 83 -27.71 -5.91 -10.43
N ASP A 84 -28.43 -4.80 -10.29
CA ASP A 84 -29.90 -4.77 -10.37
C ASP A 84 -30.43 -5.05 -11.78
N ASP A 85 -29.58 -4.86 -12.82
CA ASP A 85 -29.91 -5.26 -14.19
C ASP A 85 -29.84 -6.80 -14.38
N ILE A 86 -29.36 -7.55 -13.38
CA ILE A 86 -29.10 -9.00 -13.42
C ILE A 86 -29.91 -9.76 -12.36
N PHE A 87 -29.99 -9.22 -11.13
CA PHE A 87 -30.58 -9.87 -9.98
C PHE A 87 -31.33 -8.86 -9.12
N ASP A 88 -32.57 -9.19 -8.74
CA ASP A 88 -33.35 -8.37 -7.82
C ASP A 88 -32.82 -8.54 -6.38
N SER A 89 -32.12 -7.51 -5.90
CA SER A 89 -31.53 -7.50 -4.57
C SER A 89 -32.41 -6.85 -3.50
N SER A 90 -33.68 -6.53 -3.81
CA SER A 90 -34.59 -5.79 -2.92
C SER A 90 -34.77 -6.47 -1.56
N ASP A 91 -35.05 -7.77 -1.53
CA ASP A 91 -35.22 -8.54 -0.28
C ASP A 91 -33.97 -8.46 0.63
N TYR A 92 -32.78 -8.51 0.02
CA TYR A 92 -31.51 -8.38 0.75
C TYR A 92 -31.35 -6.96 1.30
N GLN A 93 -31.58 -5.94 0.47
CA GLN A 93 -31.42 -4.54 0.86
C GLN A 93 -32.41 -4.13 1.96
N GLU A 94 -33.67 -4.58 1.87
CA GLU A 94 -34.69 -4.35 2.89
C GLU A 94 -34.27 -4.94 4.23
N ARG A 95 -33.88 -6.23 4.25
CA ARG A 95 -33.43 -6.91 5.47
C ARG A 95 -32.23 -6.21 6.10
N ILE A 96 -31.20 -5.88 5.31
CA ILE A 96 -30.00 -5.17 5.80
C ILE A 96 -30.36 -3.77 6.32
N THR A 97 -31.29 -3.08 5.67
CA THR A 97 -31.76 -1.77 6.13
C THR A 97 -32.45 -1.86 7.49
N GLU A 98 -33.32 -2.86 7.69
CA GLU A 98 -33.96 -3.12 8.98
C GLU A 98 -32.97 -3.50 10.09
N GLU A 99 -31.94 -4.29 9.77
CA GLU A 99 -30.87 -4.67 10.71
C GLU A 99 -30.00 -3.46 11.07
N TRP A 100 -29.56 -2.68 10.06
CA TRP A 100 -28.66 -1.53 10.21
C TRP A 100 -29.27 -0.41 11.07
N LEU A 101 -30.55 -0.10 10.87
CA LEU A 101 -31.28 0.95 11.58
C LEU A 101 -31.55 0.63 13.06
N ARG A 102 -31.23 -0.58 13.53
CA ARG A 102 -31.27 -0.90 14.98
C ARG A 102 -30.14 -0.22 15.74
N ASP A 103 -28.99 -0.05 15.08
CA ASP A 103 -27.76 0.43 15.69
C ASP A 103 -27.30 1.80 15.14
N HIS A 104 -27.95 2.31 14.09
CA HIS A 104 -27.56 3.54 13.40
C HIS A 104 -28.75 4.46 13.10
N ASP A 105 -28.53 5.77 13.19
CA ASP A 105 -29.55 6.82 12.97
C ASP A 105 -29.79 7.16 11.48
N SER A 106 -29.12 6.47 10.55
CA SER A 106 -29.19 6.75 9.11
C SER A 106 -29.19 5.46 8.32
N PRO A 107 -29.88 5.42 7.16
CA PRO A 107 -29.96 4.21 6.35
C PRO A 107 -28.59 3.76 5.84
N PRO A 108 -28.40 2.47 5.55
CA PRO A 108 -27.17 1.98 4.94
C PRO A 108 -26.99 2.57 3.53
N SER A 109 -25.74 2.64 3.08
CA SER A 109 -25.39 3.04 1.72
C SER A 109 -24.83 1.83 0.97
N PHE A 110 -25.53 1.43 -0.08
CA PHE A 110 -25.14 0.28 -0.91
C PHE A 110 -24.25 0.74 -2.05
N GLY A 111 -23.23 -0.05 -2.35
CA GLY A 111 -22.36 0.16 -3.51
C GLY A 111 -22.14 -1.11 -4.31
N SER A 112 -21.45 -0.98 -5.43
CA SER A 112 -21.04 -2.11 -6.25
C SER A 112 -19.61 -1.95 -6.73
N ALA A 113 -18.87 -3.06 -6.72
CA ALA A 113 -17.58 -3.19 -7.39
C ALA A 113 -17.71 -4.21 -8.51
N GLY A 114 -17.45 -3.80 -9.74
CA GLY A 114 -17.70 -4.60 -10.94
C GLY A 114 -16.75 -4.27 -12.08
N MET A 115 -17.01 -4.85 -13.25
CA MET A 115 -16.20 -4.65 -14.47
C MET A 115 -14.69 -4.85 -14.24
N LEU A 116 -14.31 -5.80 -13.37
CA LEU A 116 -12.92 -6.15 -13.09
C LEU A 116 -12.33 -6.89 -14.30
N ALA A 117 -11.58 -6.16 -15.13
CA ALA A 117 -10.95 -6.67 -16.33
C ALA A 117 -9.42 -6.63 -16.17
N ILE A 118 -8.79 -7.80 -16.23
CA ILE A 118 -7.33 -7.94 -16.13
C ILE A 118 -6.81 -8.57 -17.42
N HIS A 119 -5.83 -7.91 -18.05
CA HIS A 119 -5.16 -8.41 -19.24
C HIS A 119 -4.60 -9.82 -18.96
N PRO A 120 -4.73 -10.80 -19.90
CA PRO A 120 -4.34 -12.19 -19.67
C PRO A 120 -2.94 -12.38 -19.06
N ASP A 121 -1.95 -11.65 -19.58
CA ASP A 121 -0.55 -11.71 -19.12
C ASP A 121 -0.35 -11.24 -17.68
N TRP A 122 -1.32 -10.51 -17.14
CA TRP A 122 -1.28 -9.91 -15.80
C TRP A 122 -2.14 -10.66 -14.77
N ARG A 123 -2.89 -11.70 -15.18
CA ARG A 123 -3.77 -12.46 -14.28
C ARG A 123 -3.03 -13.19 -13.15
N ASN A 124 -1.73 -13.46 -13.35
CA ASN A 124 -0.87 -14.08 -12.33
C ASN A 124 -0.28 -13.06 -11.34
N ARG A 125 -0.36 -11.75 -11.63
CA ARG A 125 0.10 -10.66 -10.76
C ARG A 125 -0.96 -10.30 -9.72
N ARG A 126 -1.03 -11.11 -8.66
CA ARG A 126 -2.00 -10.95 -7.56
C ARG A 126 -1.88 -9.60 -6.84
N ASP A 127 -0.69 -9.02 -6.81
CA ASP A 127 -0.41 -7.67 -6.31
C ASP A 127 -1.17 -6.60 -7.10
N VAL A 128 -1.26 -6.70 -8.43
CA VAL A 128 -2.04 -5.76 -9.26
C VAL A 128 -3.54 -5.87 -8.96
N ILE A 129 -4.07 -7.09 -8.88
CA ILE A 129 -5.49 -7.33 -8.55
C ILE A 129 -5.81 -6.80 -7.16
N ARG A 130 -4.94 -7.08 -6.17
CA ARG A 130 -5.10 -6.58 -4.80
C ARG A 130 -5.05 -5.05 -4.76
N ALA A 131 -4.14 -4.42 -5.51
CA ALA A 131 -4.04 -2.96 -5.55
C ALA A 131 -5.28 -2.30 -6.15
N LEU A 132 -5.89 -2.89 -7.20
CA LEU A 132 -7.18 -2.45 -7.73
C LEU A 132 -8.27 -2.53 -6.66
N LEU A 133 -8.39 -3.67 -5.98
CA LEU A 133 -9.37 -3.85 -4.89
C LEU A 133 -9.13 -2.86 -3.74
N LYS A 134 -7.86 -2.59 -3.37
CA LYS A 134 -7.48 -1.58 -2.38
C LYS A 134 -7.90 -0.16 -2.79
N MET A 135 -7.72 0.22 -4.06
CA MET A 135 -8.25 1.49 -4.57
C MET A 135 -9.77 1.54 -4.43
N GLY A 136 -10.46 0.46 -4.82
CA GLY A 136 -11.91 0.37 -4.72
C GLY A 136 -12.45 0.49 -3.29
N ALA A 137 -11.79 -0.20 -2.35
CA ALA A 137 -12.09 -0.10 -0.93
C ALA A 137 -11.80 1.31 -0.37
N GLY A 138 -10.74 2.00 -0.83
CA GLY A 138 -10.51 3.40 -0.46
C GLY A 138 -11.67 4.31 -0.88
N MET A 139 -12.11 4.17 -2.14
CA MET A 139 -13.21 4.96 -2.69
C MET A 139 -14.54 4.68 -1.99
N GLY A 140 -14.89 3.41 -1.80
CA GLY A 140 -16.14 3.02 -1.13
C GLY A 140 -16.21 3.54 0.30
N ARG A 141 -15.09 3.52 1.03
CA ARG A 141 -15.01 4.05 2.41
C ARG A 141 -15.27 5.55 2.42
N MET A 142 -14.67 6.27 1.48
CA MET A 142 -14.78 7.71 1.40
C MET A 142 -16.17 8.18 0.95
N TRP A 143 -16.85 7.40 0.11
CA TRP A 143 -18.26 7.64 -0.22
C TRP A 143 -19.26 7.24 0.87
N GLY A 144 -18.77 6.67 1.98
CA GLY A 144 -19.64 6.23 3.08
C GLY A 144 -20.39 4.94 2.77
N GLY A 145 -19.89 4.10 1.86
CA GLY A 145 -20.45 2.80 1.57
C GLY A 145 -20.44 1.89 2.80
N THR A 146 -21.57 1.23 3.06
CA THR A 146 -21.76 0.33 4.20
C THR A 146 -21.90 -1.12 3.78
N HIS A 147 -22.38 -1.38 2.56
CA HIS A 147 -22.51 -2.72 1.98
C HIS A 147 -22.13 -2.71 0.51
N VAL A 148 -21.63 -3.84 0.02
CA VAL A 148 -21.28 -4.03 -1.40
C VAL A 148 -22.11 -5.16 -1.97
N ILE A 149 -22.74 -4.93 -3.11
CA ILE A 149 -23.46 -5.94 -3.91
C ILE A 149 -22.73 -6.07 -5.25
N THR A 150 -22.49 -7.30 -5.70
CA THR A 150 -21.79 -7.58 -6.95
C THR A 150 -22.28 -8.87 -7.59
N THR A 151 -21.99 -9.05 -8.88
CA THR A 151 -22.35 -10.22 -9.68
C THR A 151 -21.12 -10.77 -10.41
N PRO A 152 -20.11 -11.28 -9.68
CA PRO A 152 -18.92 -11.86 -10.30
C PRO A 152 -19.28 -13.04 -11.19
N SER A 153 -18.40 -13.35 -12.15
CA SER A 153 -18.43 -14.63 -12.85
C SER A 153 -18.41 -15.77 -11.83
N ALA A 154 -19.21 -16.82 -12.05
CA ALA A 154 -19.24 -18.00 -11.18
C ALA A 154 -17.82 -18.60 -11.01
N LYS A 155 -16.98 -18.50 -12.04
CA LYS A 155 -15.57 -18.94 -12.03
C LYS A 155 -14.71 -18.20 -11.00
N THR A 156 -15.05 -16.95 -10.68
CA THR A 156 -14.30 -16.11 -9.73
C THR A 156 -15.02 -15.91 -8.40
N ALA A 157 -16.27 -16.36 -8.24
CA ALA A 157 -17.06 -16.21 -7.01
C ALA A 157 -16.34 -16.71 -5.74
N SER A 158 -15.61 -17.82 -5.84
CA SER A 158 -14.80 -18.33 -4.71
C SER A 158 -13.74 -17.35 -4.21
N MET A 159 -13.27 -16.43 -5.07
CA MET A 159 -12.35 -15.36 -4.70
C MET A 159 -13.04 -14.35 -3.79
N TYR A 160 -14.27 -13.95 -4.12
CA TYR A 160 -15.08 -13.01 -3.35
C TYR A 160 -15.51 -13.63 -2.01
N ALA A 161 -15.84 -14.91 -1.98
CA ALA A 161 -16.12 -15.63 -0.73
C ALA A 161 -14.96 -15.55 0.28
N ARG A 162 -13.71 -15.61 -0.19
CA ARG A 162 -12.52 -15.43 0.68
C ARG A 162 -12.34 -13.99 1.20
N MET A 163 -13.06 -13.02 0.63
CA MET A 163 -13.09 -11.62 1.08
C MET A 163 -14.29 -11.31 1.98
N GLY A 164 -15.10 -12.31 2.34
CA GLY A 164 -16.28 -12.13 3.17
C GLY A 164 -17.58 -11.90 2.40
N PHE A 165 -17.60 -12.08 1.08
CA PHE A 165 -18.85 -12.03 0.32
C PHE A 165 -19.65 -13.33 0.45
N GLU A 166 -20.94 -13.19 0.68
CA GLU A 166 -21.89 -14.29 0.76
C GLU A 166 -22.76 -14.33 -0.50
N PRO A 167 -23.09 -15.52 -1.02
CA PRO A 167 -23.99 -15.64 -2.16
C PRO A 167 -25.42 -15.23 -1.78
N LEU A 168 -26.05 -14.41 -2.63
CA LEU A 168 -27.46 -14.03 -2.50
C LEU A 168 -28.40 -15.03 -3.21
N SER A 169 -27.86 -15.80 -4.15
CA SER A 169 -28.57 -16.83 -4.89
C SER A 169 -27.60 -17.88 -5.46
N ASP A 170 -28.18 -18.92 -6.07
CA ASP A 170 -27.45 -19.87 -6.91
C ASP A 170 -26.87 -19.18 -8.17
N GLU A 171 -26.04 -19.91 -8.92
CA GLU A 171 -25.50 -19.41 -10.19
C GLU A 171 -26.61 -19.11 -11.20
N LEU A 172 -26.51 -17.95 -11.86
CA LEU A 172 -27.48 -17.47 -12.86
C LEU A 172 -26.82 -17.40 -14.23
N TRP A 173 -27.45 -17.98 -15.25
CA TRP A 173 -27.07 -17.74 -16.65
C TRP A 173 -27.59 -16.37 -17.10
N VAL A 174 -26.70 -15.52 -17.60
CA VAL A 174 -27.07 -14.18 -18.08
C VAL A 174 -26.81 -14.08 -19.57
N GLU A 175 -27.86 -14.10 -20.38
CA GLU A 175 -27.75 -14.14 -21.85
C GLU A 175 -26.99 -12.94 -22.44
N THR A 176 -27.16 -11.75 -21.86
CA THR A 176 -26.47 -10.53 -22.31
C THR A 176 -24.96 -10.59 -22.07
N ILE A 177 -24.53 -11.34 -21.05
CA ILE A 177 -23.13 -11.63 -20.74
C ILE A 177 -22.65 -12.85 -21.52
N GLY A 178 -23.48 -13.88 -21.67
CA GLY A 178 -23.09 -15.17 -22.24
C GLY A 178 -22.23 -16.01 -21.29
N ASP A 179 -22.40 -15.85 -19.98
CA ASP A 179 -21.73 -16.66 -18.95
C ASP A 179 -22.61 -16.81 -17.69
N HIS A 180 -22.20 -17.72 -16.80
CA HIS A 180 -22.78 -17.82 -15.46
C HIS A 180 -22.16 -16.79 -14.51
N VAL A 181 -23.01 -16.13 -13.73
CA VAL A 181 -22.62 -15.22 -12.67
C VAL A 181 -23.21 -15.67 -11.34
N GLN A 182 -22.66 -15.19 -10.24
CA GLN A 182 -23.22 -15.43 -8.91
C GLN A 182 -23.44 -14.10 -8.21
N PRO A 183 -24.69 -13.68 -7.92
CA PRO A 183 -24.96 -12.53 -7.07
C PRO A 183 -24.42 -12.76 -5.67
N MET A 184 -23.65 -11.79 -5.17
CA MET A 184 -23.02 -11.85 -3.85
C MET A 184 -23.05 -10.49 -3.17
N ALA A 185 -23.04 -10.49 -1.84
CA ALA A 185 -22.91 -9.26 -1.06
C ALA A 185 -22.02 -9.43 0.17
N ALA A 186 -21.50 -8.33 0.69
CA ALA A 186 -20.73 -8.27 1.93
C ALA A 186 -21.04 -6.99 2.69
N SER A 187 -20.80 -7.00 4.01
CA SER A 187 -20.59 -5.75 4.73
C SER A 187 -19.34 -5.07 4.17
N PHE A 188 -19.38 -3.74 4.06
CA PHE A 188 -18.23 -2.98 3.58
C PHE A 188 -17.05 -3.09 4.56
N GLU A 189 -17.34 -3.20 5.86
CA GLU A 189 -16.33 -3.34 6.90
C GLU A 189 -15.51 -4.63 6.73
N ASP A 190 -16.15 -5.77 6.47
CA ASP A 190 -15.45 -7.04 6.24
C ASP A 190 -14.53 -6.96 5.03
N PHE A 191 -15.03 -6.40 3.93
CA PHE A 191 -14.25 -6.19 2.71
C PHE A 191 -13.07 -5.24 2.94
N TYR A 192 -13.31 -4.12 3.64
CA TYR A 192 -12.27 -3.13 3.93
C TYR A 192 -11.18 -3.71 4.85
N ASN A 193 -11.58 -4.43 5.90
CA ASN A 193 -10.67 -5.09 6.84
C ASN A 193 -9.86 -6.19 6.16
N TRP A 194 -10.45 -6.98 5.26
CA TRP A 194 -9.70 -7.94 4.44
C TRP A 194 -8.63 -7.26 3.57
N THR A 195 -8.97 -6.09 3.03
CA THR A 195 -8.15 -5.36 2.06
C THR A 195 -6.96 -4.64 2.70
N PHE A 196 -7.15 -4.05 3.88
CA PHE A 196 -6.13 -3.24 4.58
C PHE A 196 -5.57 -3.88 5.87
N GLY A 197 -6.25 -4.86 6.47
CA GLY A 197 -5.87 -5.48 7.74
C GLY A 197 -5.79 -4.46 8.91
N ASP A 198 -4.98 -4.78 9.93
CA ASP A 198 -4.69 -3.91 11.09
C ASP A 198 -3.80 -2.70 10.76
N LEU A 199 -4.03 -2.02 9.62
CA LEU A 199 -3.38 -0.74 9.27
C LEU A 199 -3.77 0.43 10.22
N ILE A 200 -4.22 0.08 11.44
CA ILE A 200 -4.98 0.90 12.39
C ILE A 200 -4.18 2.09 12.91
N GLU A 201 -2.85 2.01 12.95
CA GLU A 201 -2.05 3.05 13.62
C GLU A 201 -1.64 4.24 12.72
N SER A 202 -1.73 4.13 11.38
CA SER A 202 -1.45 5.24 10.44
C SER A 202 -2.70 5.86 9.80
N ARG A 203 -3.89 5.50 10.31
CA ARG A 203 -5.22 5.79 9.72
C ARG A 203 -5.47 7.26 9.39
N LYS A 204 -5.11 8.20 10.25
CA LYS A 204 -5.46 9.62 10.03
C LYS A 204 -4.86 10.16 8.76
N PHE A 205 -3.56 9.96 8.52
CA PHE A 205 -2.89 10.54 7.36
C PHE A 205 -3.43 9.95 6.05
N LEU A 206 -3.60 8.62 5.97
CA LEU A 206 -4.05 7.95 4.73
C LEU A 206 -5.53 8.13 4.42
N GLU A 207 -6.39 8.27 5.44
CA GLU A 207 -7.83 8.56 5.24
C GLU A 207 -8.04 9.90 4.52
N ILE A 208 -7.14 10.85 4.69
CA ILE A 208 -7.27 12.21 4.16
C ILE A 208 -6.94 12.28 2.67
N PHE A 209 -5.98 11.46 2.22
CA PHE A 209 -5.60 11.41 0.81
C PHE A 209 -6.38 10.37 0.00
N ALA A 210 -7.42 9.76 0.57
CA ALA A 210 -8.05 8.54 0.05
C ALA A 210 -8.53 8.60 -1.41
N ASN A 211 -8.78 9.82 -1.91
CA ASN A 211 -9.31 10.09 -3.25
C ASN A 211 -8.32 10.65 -4.26
N ARG A 212 -7.11 10.90 -3.79
CA ARG A 212 -6.10 11.69 -4.48
C ARG A 212 -4.82 10.90 -4.66
N PHE A 213 -4.71 9.75 -4.00
CA PHE A 213 -3.54 8.91 -4.14
C PHE A 213 -3.61 8.00 -5.37
N GLN A 214 -2.43 7.77 -5.95
CA GLN A 214 -2.20 6.65 -6.86
C GLN A 214 -1.54 5.52 -6.07
N ARG A 215 -1.63 4.29 -6.56
CA ARG A 215 -0.80 3.19 -6.07
C ARG A 215 0.31 2.90 -7.05
N VAL A 216 1.50 2.64 -6.55
CA VAL A 216 2.66 2.23 -7.36
C VAL A 216 3.16 0.90 -6.84
N ILE A 217 3.31 -0.08 -7.73
CA ILE A 217 3.87 -1.39 -7.43
C ILE A 217 5.24 -1.46 -8.06
N LEU A 218 6.24 -1.84 -7.27
CA LEU A 218 7.62 -2.04 -7.71
C LEU A 218 8.03 -3.48 -7.44
N GLY A 219 8.72 -4.09 -8.39
CA GLY A 219 9.47 -5.33 -8.19
C GLY A 219 10.76 -5.09 -7.39
N SER A 220 11.25 -6.14 -6.72
CA SER A 220 12.56 -6.10 -6.07
C SER A 220 13.67 -5.69 -7.06
N GLY A 221 14.49 -4.72 -6.66
CA GLY A 221 15.57 -4.15 -7.46
C GLY A 221 15.16 -2.99 -8.36
N GLU A 222 13.86 -2.65 -8.46
CA GLU A 222 13.42 -1.52 -9.27
C GLU A 222 13.70 -0.18 -8.59
N THR A 223 14.27 0.75 -9.34
CA THR A 223 14.51 2.14 -8.91
C THR A 223 13.30 2.99 -9.26
N LEU A 224 12.69 3.63 -8.26
CA LEU A 224 11.53 4.51 -8.43
C LEU A 224 11.91 5.88 -8.98
N PHE A 225 12.99 6.46 -8.44
CA PHE A 225 13.59 7.70 -8.92
C PHE A 225 15.06 7.74 -8.54
N GLN A 226 15.82 8.53 -9.28
CA GLN A 226 17.24 8.76 -9.05
C GLN A 226 17.49 10.11 -8.38
N GLU A 227 18.64 10.22 -7.73
CA GLU A 227 19.17 11.50 -7.29
C GLU A 227 19.27 12.47 -8.47
N GLY A 228 18.79 13.71 -8.28
CA GLY A 228 18.78 14.75 -9.31
C GLY A 228 17.54 14.77 -10.20
N ASP A 229 16.68 13.75 -10.14
CA ASP A 229 15.41 13.75 -10.89
C ASP A 229 14.48 14.86 -10.40
N ALA A 230 13.56 15.32 -11.25
CA ALA A 230 12.47 16.19 -10.80
C ALA A 230 11.51 15.41 -9.88
N GLY A 231 11.18 15.99 -8.72
CA GLY A 231 10.28 15.37 -7.75
C GLY A 231 8.90 16.02 -7.72
N HIS A 232 7.90 15.32 -8.27
CA HIS A 232 6.51 15.78 -8.32
C HIS A 232 5.55 14.99 -7.42
N GLU A 233 6.06 13.95 -6.78
CA GLU A 233 5.27 13.04 -5.94
C GLU A 233 6.02 12.69 -4.64
N ALA A 234 5.28 12.43 -3.56
CA ALA A 234 5.77 11.79 -2.35
C ALA A 234 5.14 10.40 -2.22
N TYR A 235 5.78 9.51 -1.47
CA TYR A 235 5.40 8.11 -1.39
C TYR A 235 5.32 7.64 0.06
N ILE A 236 4.31 6.84 0.35
CA ILE A 236 4.18 6.10 1.61
C ILE A 236 4.26 4.62 1.30
N ILE A 237 5.03 3.87 2.10
CA ILE A 237 5.19 2.43 1.91
C ILE A 237 3.99 1.71 2.56
N ASP A 238 3.14 1.09 1.73
CA ASP A 238 2.05 0.23 2.21
C ASP A 238 2.60 -1.16 2.56
N THR A 239 3.43 -1.73 1.68
CA THR A 239 4.12 -3.00 1.94
C THR A 239 5.52 -3.02 1.32
N GLY A 240 6.43 -3.78 1.92
CA GLY A 240 7.81 -3.96 1.43
C GLY A 240 8.82 -2.99 2.05
N ALA A 241 9.99 -2.88 1.43
CA ALA A 241 11.09 -2.02 1.88
C ALA A 241 11.76 -1.25 0.73
N ILE A 242 12.08 0.02 0.97
CA ILE A 242 12.78 0.92 0.04
C ILE A 242 14.15 1.29 0.62
N ARG A 243 15.20 1.18 -0.19
CA ARG A 243 16.52 1.74 0.10
C ARG A 243 16.60 3.17 -0.43
N ILE A 244 17.01 4.09 0.43
CA ILE A 244 17.39 5.45 0.05
C ILE A 244 18.91 5.53 0.00
N SER A 245 19.48 5.99 -1.12
CA SER A 245 20.93 5.98 -1.34
C SER A 245 21.40 7.19 -2.15
N ARG A 246 22.67 7.54 -2.02
CA ARG A 246 23.31 8.60 -2.82
C ARG A 246 24.60 8.12 -3.44
N THR A 247 25.04 8.81 -4.49
CA THR A 247 26.33 8.55 -5.13
C THR A 247 27.35 9.57 -4.61
N SER A 248 28.49 9.11 -4.09
CA SER A 248 29.57 9.99 -3.65
C SER A 248 30.65 10.08 -4.74
N GLY A 249 30.65 11.15 -5.54
CA GLY A 249 31.68 11.40 -6.57
C GLY A 249 31.84 10.29 -7.63
N GLU A 250 32.79 10.45 -8.56
CA GLU A 250 33.05 9.45 -9.60
C GLU A 250 33.74 8.18 -9.07
N GLU A 251 34.44 8.26 -7.93
CA GLU A 251 35.28 7.16 -7.41
C GLU A 251 34.72 6.42 -6.19
N ALA A 252 33.78 6.98 -5.41
CA ALA A 252 33.41 6.44 -4.09
C ALA A 252 32.10 5.63 -4.03
N GLY A 253 31.43 5.38 -5.17
CA GLY A 253 30.30 4.45 -5.27
C GLY A 253 29.00 4.95 -4.63
N GLU A 254 27.99 4.07 -4.60
CA GLU A 254 26.67 4.32 -4.01
C GLU A 254 26.67 3.93 -2.51
N TYR A 255 26.19 4.82 -1.64
CA TYR A 255 26.05 4.56 -0.21
C TYR A 255 24.59 4.71 0.24
N THR A 256 24.17 3.82 1.14
CA THR A 256 22.81 3.82 1.70
C THR A 256 22.68 4.89 2.79
N LEU A 257 21.69 5.76 2.66
CA LEU A 257 21.29 6.73 3.69
C LEU A 257 20.31 6.13 4.68
N ALA A 258 19.36 5.31 4.21
CA ALA A 258 18.32 4.70 5.04
C ALA A 258 17.71 3.49 4.34
N THR A 259 17.14 2.58 5.14
CA THR A 259 16.18 1.57 4.68
C THR A 259 14.84 1.87 5.33
N LEU A 260 13.83 2.08 4.51
CA LEU A 260 12.48 2.47 4.92
C LEU A 260 11.52 1.30 4.76
N GLY A 261 10.57 1.17 5.67
CA GLY A 261 9.59 0.10 5.70
C GLY A 261 8.16 0.61 5.74
N ARG A 262 7.21 -0.30 5.97
CA ARG A 262 5.77 0.01 6.05
C ARG A 262 5.50 1.21 6.96
N GLY A 263 4.72 2.17 6.44
CA GLY A 263 4.34 3.41 7.13
C GLY A 263 5.31 4.58 6.94
N ASP A 264 6.56 4.34 6.53
CA ASP A 264 7.49 5.43 6.25
C ASP A 264 7.09 6.22 5.00
N MET A 265 7.23 7.54 5.07
CA MET A 265 7.10 8.46 3.93
C MET A 265 8.48 8.84 3.37
N PHE A 266 8.58 8.99 2.05
CA PHE A 266 9.78 9.48 1.37
C PHE A 266 9.48 10.24 0.09
N GLY A 267 10.47 11.02 -0.39
CA GLY A 267 10.31 11.88 -1.56
C GLY A 267 9.57 13.19 -1.27
N GLU A 268 9.22 13.45 -0.02
CA GLU A 268 8.48 14.61 0.45
C GLU A 268 9.25 15.92 0.29
N LEU A 269 10.59 15.89 0.37
CA LEU A 269 11.42 17.09 0.31
C LEU A 269 11.20 17.89 -0.98
N SER A 270 11.15 17.21 -2.13
CA SER A 270 10.91 17.86 -3.43
C SER A 270 9.52 18.49 -3.55
N LEU A 271 8.53 18.04 -2.77
CA LEU A 271 7.22 18.68 -2.70
C LEU A 271 7.22 19.94 -1.84
N ILE A 272 8.08 19.97 -0.81
CA ILE A 272 8.17 21.04 0.17
C ILE A 272 9.03 22.20 -0.34
N ASP A 273 10.25 21.93 -0.83
CA ASP A 273 11.22 22.96 -1.19
C ASP A 273 11.41 23.15 -2.71
N ALA A 274 10.69 22.36 -3.51
CA ALA A 274 10.74 22.35 -4.96
C ALA A 274 12.13 22.09 -5.58
N LYS A 275 13.04 21.44 -4.83
CA LYS A 275 14.33 21.00 -5.37
C LYS A 275 14.24 19.59 -5.96
N PRO A 276 15.21 19.21 -6.83
CA PRO A 276 15.34 17.84 -7.33
C PRO A 276 15.43 16.80 -6.21
N ARG A 277 15.20 15.53 -6.56
CA ARG A 277 15.35 14.39 -5.65
C ARG A 277 16.73 14.40 -5.02
N SER A 278 16.77 14.36 -3.69
CA SER A 278 18.02 14.43 -2.93
C SER A 278 18.78 13.10 -2.87
N ALA A 279 18.17 12.00 -3.31
CA ALA A 279 18.70 10.64 -3.23
C ALA A 279 17.97 9.72 -4.23
N HIS A 280 18.57 8.57 -4.52
CA HIS A 280 17.92 7.44 -5.19
C HIS A 280 16.94 6.74 -4.25
N ALA A 281 15.86 6.18 -4.80
CA ALA A 281 14.94 5.30 -4.08
C ALA A 281 14.77 3.99 -4.84
N THR A 282 15.22 2.87 -4.25
CA THR A 282 15.19 1.54 -4.89
C THR A 282 14.48 0.51 -4.02
N ALA A 283 13.61 -0.28 -4.61
CA ALA A 283 12.88 -1.35 -3.94
C ALA A 283 13.82 -2.50 -3.55
N LEU A 284 13.88 -2.84 -2.27
CA LEU A 284 14.65 -4.00 -1.78
C LEU A 284 13.83 -5.28 -1.89
N THR A 285 12.52 -5.19 -1.71
CA THR A 285 11.55 -6.28 -1.88
C THR A 285 10.56 -5.93 -2.99
N ASN A 286 9.55 -6.76 -3.24
CA ASN A 286 8.35 -6.26 -3.90
C ASN A 286 7.69 -5.23 -2.97
N VAL A 287 7.30 -4.09 -3.53
CA VAL A 287 6.83 -2.93 -2.76
C VAL A 287 5.50 -2.44 -3.35
N GLU A 288 4.55 -2.15 -2.46
CA GLU A 288 3.35 -1.38 -2.79
C GLU A 288 3.48 -0.01 -2.12
N LEU A 289 3.35 1.05 -2.90
CA LEU A 289 3.41 2.44 -2.47
C LEU A 289 2.07 3.13 -2.68
N ILE A 290 1.79 4.11 -1.83
CA ILE A 290 0.77 5.13 -2.02
C ILE A 290 1.52 6.39 -2.48
N ALA A 291 1.23 6.87 -3.68
CA ALA A 291 1.83 8.06 -4.27
C ALA A 291 0.87 9.25 -4.17
N LEU A 292 1.40 10.38 -3.71
CA LEU A 292 0.69 11.65 -3.57
C LEU A 292 1.37 12.67 -4.47
N ASP A 293 0.62 13.28 -5.38
CA ASP A 293 1.17 14.35 -6.19
C ASP A 293 1.29 15.65 -5.37
N ARG A 294 1.96 16.65 -5.95
CA ARG A 294 2.13 17.94 -5.31
C ARG A 294 0.80 18.63 -4.97
N ALA A 295 -0.16 18.64 -5.90
CA ALA A 295 -1.41 19.37 -5.69
C ALA A 295 -2.20 18.75 -4.55
N ASP A 296 -2.23 17.42 -4.50
CA ASP A 296 -2.92 16.65 -3.49
C ASP A 296 -2.25 16.75 -2.12
N PHE A 297 -0.92 16.72 -2.09
CA PHE A 297 -0.15 16.92 -0.87
C PHE A 297 -0.41 18.29 -0.25
N HIS A 298 -0.31 19.36 -1.04
CA HIS A 298 -0.56 20.72 -0.55
C HIS A 298 -2.04 20.94 -0.19
N GLY A 299 -2.96 20.46 -1.02
CA GLY A 299 -4.40 20.55 -0.74
C GLY A 299 -4.81 19.84 0.54
N GLY A 300 -4.25 18.66 0.84
CA GLY A 300 -4.51 17.96 2.09
C GLY A 300 -4.05 18.75 3.33
N LEU A 301 -2.88 19.39 3.25
CA LEU A 301 -2.36 20.23 4.32
C LEU A 301 -3.23 21.48 4.57
N GLU A 302 -3.81 22.05 3.51
CA GLU A 302 -4.73 23.18 3.60
C GLU A 302 -6.09 22.79 4.19
N GLU A 303 -6.64 21.66 3.75
CA GLU A 303 -7.95 21.15 4.19
C GLU A 303 -7.94 20.69 5.65
N GLN A 304 -6.80 20.17 6.13
CA GLN A 304 -6.67 19.65 7.49
C GLN A 304 -5.41 20.17 8.19
N PRO A 305 -5.51 21.29 8.94
CA PRO A 305 -4.37 21.85 9.67
C PRO A 305 -3.69 20.88 10.66
N GLY A 306 -4.41 19.87 11.15
CA GLY A 306 -3.84 18.80 11.97
C GLY A 306 -2.74 18.01 11.25
N LEU A 307 -2.82 17.85 9.93
CA LEU A 307 -1.79 17.18 9.13
C LEU A 307 -0.46 17.91 9.12
N VAL A 308 -0.50 19.24 9.19
CA VAL A 308 0.71 20.06 9.26
C VAL A 308 1.50 19.73 10.52
N GLN A 309 0.79 19.53 11.63
CA GLN A 309 1.40 19.11 12.91
C GLN A 309 2.02 17.71 12.79
N ASP A 310 1.28 16.74 12.26
CA ASP A 310 1.78 15.37 12.05
C ASP A 310 3.02 15.36 11.13
N MET A 311 3.01 16.18 10.08
CA MET A 311 4.14 16.32 9.16
C MET A 311 5.35 16.98 9.83
N PHE A 312 5.16 18.00 10.68
CA PHE A 312 6.26 18.58 11.45
C PHE A 312 6.86 17.59 12.43
N GLU A 313 6.04 16.77 13.10
CA GLU A 313 6.51 15.72 13.98
C GLU A 313 7.31 14.66 13.22
N PHE A 314 6.84 14.25 12.04
CA PHE A 314 7.54 13.36 11.13
C PHE A 314 8.90 13.91 10.69
N LEU A 315 8.94 15.16 10.20
CA LEU A 315 10.19 15.81 9.76
C LEU A 315 11.15 16.03 10.93
N ALA A 316 10.65 16.41 12.11
CA ALA A 316 11.48 16.57 13.30
C ALA A 316 12.09 15.23 13.76
N ALA A 317 11.34 14.14 13.69
CA ALA A 317 11.87 12.80 13.96
C ALA A 317 12.94 12.39 12.92
N ARG A 318 12.76 12.78 11.65
CA ARG A 318 13.76 12.53 10.60
C ARG A 318 15.04 13.33 10.79
N ILE A 319 14.94 14.60 11.19
CA ILE A 319 16.09 15.45 11.53
C ILE A 319 16.85 14.84 12.71
N ARG A 320 16.15 14.45 13.78
CA ARG A 320 16.80 13.80 14.94
C ARG A 320 17.57 12.55 14.56
N ARG A 321 16.98 11.66 13.74
CA ARG A 321 17.68 10.47 13.21
C ARG A 321 18.92 10.84 12.38
N ALA A 322 18.83 11.89 11.57
CA ALA A 322 19.98 12.37 10.80
C ALA A 322 21.07 12.96 11.69
N ASP A 323 20.72 13.73 12.73
CA ASP A 323 21.65 14.28 13.72
C ASP A 323 22.33 13.16 14.51
N GLU A 324 21.60 12.13 14.91
CA GLU A 324 22.13 10.92 15.56
C GLU A 324 23.11 10.18 14.65
N PHE A 325 22.76 10.00 13.38
CA PHE A 325 23.65 9.37 12.39
C PHE A 325 24.91 10.20 12.13
N ILE A 326 24.77 11.52 12.00
CA ILE A 326 25.90 12.44 11.86
C ILE A 326 26.77 12.40 13.13
N ALA A 327 26.16 12.38 14.32
CA ALA A 327 26.90 12.27 15.58
C ALA A 327 27.65 10.94 15.67
N ALA A 328 27.07 9.83 15.21
CA ALA A 328 27.74 8.54 15.10
C ALA A 328 28.92 8.60 14.10
N LEU A 329 28.72 9.18 12.92
CA LEU A 329 29.77 9.35 11.91
C LEU A 329 30.88 10.32 12.36
N MET A 330 30.54 11.38 13.10
CA MET A 330 31.51 12.30 13.68
C MET A 330 32.24 11.68 14.87
N ALA A 331 31.59 10.84 15.66
CA ALA A 331 32.24 10.02 16.67
C ALA A 331 33.21 9.02 16.01
N ASP A 332 32.91 8.61 14.78
CA ASP A 332 33.78 7.79 13.93
C ASP A 332 34.99 8.54 13.38
N LEU A 333 34.78 9.74 12.85
CA LEU A 333 35.85 10.64 12.40
C LEU A 333 36.70 11.18 13.57
N ARG A 334 36.16 11.19 14.80
CA ARG A 334 36.89 11.47 16.05
C ARG A 334 37.30 10.21 16.82
N GLY A 335 37.19 9.01 16.24
CA GLY A 335 37.87 7.81 16.70
C GLY A 335 37.45 7.25 18.06
N SER A 336 36.23 7.51 18.55
CA SER A 336 35.79 6.90 19.81
C SER A 336 35.05 5.60 19.53
N LYS A 337 35.82 4.50 19.47
CA LYS A 337 35.35 3.10 19.28
C LYS A 337 34.09 2.76 20.10
N ILE A 338 33.92 3.40 21.26
CA ILE A 338 32.76 3.19 22.14
C ILE A 338 31.44 3.59 21.49
N TYR A 339 31.41 4.65 20.68
CA TYR A 339 30.18 5.16 20.09
C TYR A 339 29.69 4.28 18.94
N ARG A 340 30.61 3.73 18.12
CA ARG A 340 30.24 2.69 17.12
C ARG A 340 29.60 1.47 17.76
N MET A 341 30.17 1.02 18.88
CA MET A 341 29.64 -0.13 19.61
C MET A 341 28.28 0.15 20.27
N ILE A 342 28.01 1.40 20.67
CA ILE A 342 26.68 1.83 21.14
C ILE A 342 25.68 1.79 19.97
N HIS A 343 25.99 2.47 18.86
CA HIS A 343 25.09 2.58 17.71
C HIS A 343 24.78 1.21 17.09
N ALA A 344 25.80 0.39 16.83
CA ALA A 344 25.58 -0.96 16.30
C ALA A 344 24.72 -1.81 17.24
N LEU A 345 24.84 -1.63 18.56
CA LEU A 345 24.02 -2.37 19.52
C LEU A 345 22.56 -1.87 19.53
N GLU A 346 22.32 -0.58 19.31
CA GLU A 346 20.98 0.02 19.16
C GLU A 346 20.31 -0.40 17.84
N ASP A 347 21.03 -0.43 16.73
CA ASP A 347 20.55 -0.94 15.44
C ASP A 347 20.18 -2.44 15.51
N ILE A 348 20.99 -3.25 16.19
CA ILE A 348 20.66 -4.66 16.42
C ILE A 348 19.42 -4.80 17.32
N LYS A 349 19.22 -3.87 18.26
CA LYS A 349 18.03 -3.86 19.14
C LYS A 349 16.76 -3.49 18.37
N SER A 350 16.83 -2.53 17.45
CA SER A 350 15.65 -2.10 16.66
C SER A 350 15.13 -3.19 15.72
N SER A 351 16.00 -4.10 15.30
CA SER A 351 15.65 -5.28 14.48
C SER A 351 15.34 -6.55 15.30
N ALA A 352 15.42 -6.50 16.63
CA ALA A 352 15.20 -7.65 17.50
C ALA A 352 13.71 -7.98 17.66
N THR A 353 13.38 -9.27 17.71
CA THR A 353 12.00 -9.76 17.91
C THR A 353 11.80 -10.26 19.34
N PRO A 354 10.57 -10.28 19.88
CA PRO A 354 10.30 -10.87 21.21
C PRO A 354 10.83 -12.30 21.35
N ASP A 355 11.56 -12.60 22.43
CA ASP A 355 12.03 -13.96 22.72
C ASP A 355 10.84 -14.81 23.22
N ALA A 356 10.41 -15.76 22.39
CA ALA A 356 9.30 -16.67 22.71
C ALA A 356 9.48 -17.46 24.03
N LYS A 357 10.72 -17.59 24.53
CA LYS A 357 11.02 -18.30 25.78
C LYS A 357 11.17 -17.39 26.99
N ARG A 358 11.23 -16.07 26.81
CA ARG A 358 11.49 -15.09 27.88
C ARG A 358 10.65 -13.83 27.68
N PRO A 359 9.50 -13.71 28.37
CA PRO A 359 8.65 -12.52 28.30
C PRO A 359 9.43 -11.24 28.67
N GLY A 360 9.26 -10.18 27.87
CA GLY A 360 9.93 -8.89 28.09
C GLY A 360 11.39 -8.82 27.66
N VAL A 361 11.92 -9.85 26.97
CA VAL A 361 13.27 -9.87 26.41
C VAL A 361 13.19 -9.84 24.89
N LEU A 362 14.00 -9.00 24.25
CA LEU A 362 14.16 -9.01 22.79
C LEU A 362 15.35 -9.88 22.40
N LEU A 363 15.23 -10.59 21.29
CA LEU A 363 16.23 -11.49 20.74
C LEU A 363 16.59 -11.08 19.31
N ALA A 364 17.87 -10.79 19.08
CA ALA A 364 18.46 -10.66 17.77
C ALA A 364 19.30 -11.91 17.45
N LYS A 365 19.17 -12.44 16.23
CA LYS A 365 19.97 -13.57 15.73
C LYS A 365 21.34 -13.11 15.20
N VAL A 366 21.95 -12.15 15.89
CA VAL A 366 23.24 -11.52 15.58
C VAL A 366 24.19 -11.82 16.74
N GLY A 367 25.38 -12.34 16.44
CA GLY A 367 26.38 -12.76 17.43
C GLY A 367 27.54 -11.78 17.59
N LEU A 368 28.53 -12.14 18.43
CA LEU A 368 29.72 -11.31 18.68
C LEU A 368 30.46 -10.86 17.41
N VAL A 369 30.71 -11.80 16.49
CA VAL A 369 31.50 -11.54 15.26
C VAL A 369 30.78 -10.55 14.36
N GLU A 370 29.47 -10.70 14.23
CA GLU A 370 28.65 -9.83 13.39
C GLU A 370 28.49 -8.45 14.01
N PHE A 371 28.27 -8.37 15.32
CA PHE A 371 28.31 -7.10 16.05
C PHE A 371 29.65 -6.37 15.90
N ALA A 372 30.78 -7.08 16.00
CA ALA A 372 32.11 -6.48 15.82
C ALA A 372 32.31 -5.91 14.40
N ARG A 373 31.81 -6.62 13.39
CA ARG A 373 31.82 -6.19 11.99
C ARG A 373 30.95 -4.94 11.80
N ASP A 374 29.72 -4.97 12.29
CA ASP A 374 28.76 -3.88 12.14
C ASP A 374 29.23 -2.61 12.91
N ALA A 375 29.92 -2.80 14.03
CA ALA A 375 30.55 -1.72 14.81
C ALA A 375 31.96 -1.32 14.32
N GLY A 376 32.52 -1.93 13.26
CA GLY A 376 33.85 -1.59 12.74
C GLY A 376 34.98 -1.63 13.80
N VAL A 377 34.97 -2.62 14.69
CA VAL A 377 35.98 -2.83 15.75
C VAL A 377 36.52 -4.27 15.74
N SER A 378 37.59 -4.54 16.49
CA SER A 378 38.07 -5.92 16.65
C SER A 378 37.11 -6.75 17.53
N GLU A 379 37.09 -8.07 17.34
CA GLU A 379 36.29 -8.97 18.18
C GLU A 379 36.63 -8.87 19.67
N GLN A 380 37.89 -8.58 19.99
CA GLN A 380 38.34 -8.39 21.37
C GLN A 380 37.67 -7.16 22.01
N GLU A 381 37.64 -6.03 21.30
CA GLU A 381 37.01 -4.79 21.77
C GLU A 381 35.48 -4.95 21.89
N ALA A 382 34.86 -5.59 20.89
CA ALA A 382 33.44 -5.92 20.91
C ALA A 382 33.09 -6.83 22.10
N ARG A 383 33.95 -7.81 22.42
CA ARG A 383 33.78 -8.72 23.56
C ARG A 383 33.89 -7.97 24.88
N GLU A 384 34.89 -7.10 25.04
CA GLU A 384 35.05 -6.27 26.25
C GLU A 384 33.84 -5.38 26.48
N TYR A 385 33.31 -4.77 25.41
CA TYR A 385 32.10 -3.96 25.46
C TYR A 385 30.85 -4.76 25.84
N LEU A 386 30.59 -5.89 25.16
CA LEU A 386 29.43 -6.74 25.46
C LEU A 386 29.50 -7.35 26.86
N GLU A 387 30.70 -7.68 27.37
CA GLU A 387 30.88 -8.08 28.77
C GLU A 387 30.57 -6.93 29.75
N ALA A 388 30.95 -5.69 29.42
CA ALA A 388 30.56 -4.53 30.23
C ALA A 388 29.03 -4.33 30.24
N GLN A 389 28.35 -4.50 29.11
CA GLN A 389 26.88 -4.39 29.03
C GLN A 389 26.18 -5.56 29.74
N LYS A 390 26.75 -6.75 29.68
CA LYS A 390 26.29 -7.93 30.44
C LYS A 390 26.41 -7.72 31.96
N LYS A 391 27.52 -7.13 32.43
CA LYS A 391 27.68 -6.73 33.85
C LYS A 391 26.62 -5.71 34.29
N LYS A 392 26.22 -4.80 33.40
CA LYS A 392 25.13 -3.85 33.63
C LYS A 392 23.73 -4.47 33.53
N GLN A 393 23.62 -5.77 33.26
CA GLN A 393 22.35 -6.46 33.00
C GLN A 393 21.56 -5.87 31.83
N ALA A 394 22.22 -5.25 30.85
CA ALA A 394 21.58 -4.71 29.65
C ALA A 394 21.40 -5.79 28.56
N VAL A 395 22.38 -6.69 28.42
CA VAL A 395 22.37 -7.74 27.39
C VAL A 395 22.86 -9.10 27.91
N GLU A 396 22.44 -10.18 27.25
CA GLU A 396 23.16 -11.45 27.22
C GLU A 396 23.62 -11.73 25.78
N TYR A 397 24.79 -12.32 25.58
CA TYR A 397 25.26 -12.61 24.22
C TYR A 397 25.96 -13.98 24.13
N THR A 398 25.99 -14.49 22.90
CA THR A 398 26.71 -15.70 22.47
C THR A 398 27.30 -15.44 21.09
N ASP A 399 28.02 -16.41 20.52
CA ASP A 399 28.57 -16.29 19.16
C ASP A 399 27.50 -16.19 18.06
N ARG A 400 26.21 -16.43 18.35
CA ARG A 400 25.12 -16.45 17.35
C ARG A 400 23.91 -15.59 17.67
N ARG A 401 23.86 -14.95 18.84
CA ARG A 401 22.69 -14.17 19.27
C ARG A 401 23.03 -13.21 20.39
N ILE A 402 22.30 -12.10 20.42
CA ILE A 402 22.26 -11.11 21.49
C ILE A 402 20.81 -11.01 21.99
N ARG A 403 20.63 -10.98 23.31
CA ARG A 403 19.36 -10.71 23.98
C ARG A 403 19.42 -9.40 24.72
N PHE A 404 18.37 -8.61 24.63
CA PHE A 404 18.23 -7.33 25.32
C PHE A 404 17.28 -7.48 26.50
N LEU A 405 17.77 -7.18 27.70
CA LEU A 405 17.05 -7.38 28.96
C LEU A 405 16.26 -6.11 29.35
N ALA A 406 15.10 -6.30 29.98
CA ALA A 406 14.12 -5.24 30.30
C ALA A 406 14.65 -4.10 31.20
N LYS A 407 15.78 -4.28 31.90
CA LYS A 407 16.38 -3.23 32.75
C LYS A 407 16.99 -2.06 31.95
N ALA A 408 17.09 -2.18 30.62
CA ALA A 408 17.60 -1.13 29.72
C ALA A 408 16.50 -0.19 29.18
N LEU A 409 15.32 -0.15 29.80
CA LEU A 409 14.16 0.64 29.34
C LEU A 409 13.84 1.86 30.22
N THR A 410 14.65 2.17 31.24
CA THR A 410 14.30 3.20 32.25
C THR A 410 15.45 4.07 32.76
N GLN A 411 16.58 4.18 32.04
CA GLN A 411 17.62 5.17 32.36
C GLN A 411 18.12 5.90 31.13
#